data_AF-A0A5M6CPM8-F1
#
_entry.id   AF-A0A5M6CPM8-F1
#
_cell.length_a   1.000
_cell.length_b   1.000
_cell.length_c   1.000
_cell.angle_alpha   90.00
_cell.angle_beta   90.00
_cell.angle_gamma   90.00
#
_symmetry.space_group_name_H-M   'P 1'
#
loop_
_entity.id
_entity.type
_entity.pdbx_description
1 polymer ?
#
loop_
_entity_poly.entity_id
_entity_poly.type
_entity_poly.pdbx_seq_one_letter_code
_entity_poly.pdbx_strand_id
1 'polypeptide(L)' 'MSEEKNVQLELLYNQYQDVLRNGMVDDAIKHGQTYFTFLHGEMTQADKEQLQNDILLCAAKNKGE' A
#
# COMPACT_ATOMS: atom_id res chain seq x y z
N MET A 1 -0.06 19.47 -8.25
CA MET A 1 0.65 19.00 -7.04
C MET A 1 2.05 19.57 -7.06
N SER A 2 2.62 19.91 -5.91
CA SER A 2 4.02 20.36 -5.81
C SER A 2 4.98 19.19 -6.05
N GLU A 3 6.18 19.48 -6.55
CA GLU A 3 7.24 18.48 -6.78
C GLU A 3 7.54 17.65 -5.53
N GLU A 4 7.61 18.30 -4.36
CA GLU A 4 7.79 17.66 -3.06
C GLU A 4 6.69 16.63 -2.73
N LYS A 5 5.43 16.95 -3.07
CA LYS A 5 4.31 16.03 -2.85
C LYS A 5 4.42 14.79 -3.75
N ASN A 6 4.91 14.95 -4.98
CA ASN A 6 5.10 13.83 -5.90
C ASN A 6 6.24 12.91 -5.42
N VAL A 7 7.35 13.48 -4.96
CA VAL A 7 8.47 12.70 -4.38
C VAL A 7 8.01 11.91 -3.15
N GLN A 8 7.24 12.54 -2.27
CA GLN A 8 6.72 11.87 -1.09
C GLN A 8 5.71 10.76 -1.45
N LEU A 9 4.85 11.00 -2.44
CA LEU A 9 3.91 9.99 -2.93
C LEU A 9 4.64 8.77 -3.48
N GLU A 10 5.68 8.98 -4.29
CA GLU A 10 6.49 7.90 -4.86
C GLU A 10 7.20 7.09 -3.76
N LEU A 11 7.74 7.77 -2.74
CA LEU A 11 8.37 7.11 -1.60
C LEU A 11 7.38 6.19 -0.86
N LEU A 12 6.17 6.68 -0.57
CA LEU A 12 5.14 5.91 0.13
C LEU A 12 4.67 4.71 -0.71
N TYR A 13 4.51 4.91 -2.03
CA TYR A 13 4.17 3.83 -2.95
C TYR A 13 5.26 2.74 -2.98
N ASN A 14 6.53 3.14 -3.05
CA ASN A 14 7.66 2.20 -3.06
C ASN A 14 7.74 1.39 -1.76
N GLN A 15 7.55 2.02 -0.60
CA GLN A 15 7.50 1.33 0.69
C GLN A 15 6.36 0.31 0.74
N TYR A 16 5.17 0.69 0.27
CA TYR A 16 4.02 -0.20 0.19
C TYR A 16 4.28 -1.42 -0.72
N GLN A 17 4.89 -1.19 -1.89
CA GLN A 17 5.24 -2.27 -2.81
C GLN A 17 6.31 -3.22 -2.25
N ASP A 18 7.28 -2.69 -1.51
CA ASP A 18 8.35 -3.52 -0.92
C ASP A 18 7.78 -4.51 0.11
N VAL A 19 6.96 -4.03 1.05
CA VAL A 19 6.35 -4.89 2.07
C VAL A 19 5.38 -5.92 1.48
N LEU A 20 4.65 -5.58 0.41
CA LEU A 20 3.82 -6.53 -0.34
C LEU A 20 4.66 -7.64 -0.97
N ARG A 21 5.79 -7.29 -1.59
CA ARG A 21 6.68 -8.25 -2.26
C ARG A 21 7.33 -9.23 -1.29
N ASN A 22 7.71 -8.72 -0.11
CA ASN A 22 8.32 -9.46 0.99
C ASN A 22 7.30 -10.25 1.83
N GLY A 23 6.01 -10.22 1.49
CA GLY A 23 5.01 -10.99 2.22
C GLY A 23 4.70 -10.44 3.63
N MET A 24 5.07 -9.21 3.92
CA MET A 24 4.91 -8.62 5.26
C MET A 24 3.51 -8.02 5.39
N VAL A 25 2.52 -8.88 5.69
CA VAL A 25 1.09 -8.51 5.63
C VAL A 25 0.74 -7.33 6.55
N ASP A 26 1.16 -7.35 7.81
CA ASP A 26 0.85 -6.28 8.77
C ASP A 26 1.46 -4.94 8.34
N ASP A 27 2.68 -4.97 7.82
CA ASP A 27 3.35 -3.78 7.29
C ASP A 27 2.71 -3.31 5.99
N ALA A 28 2.25 -4.22 5.12
CA ALA A 28 1.51 -3.89 3.92
C ALA A 28 0.19 -3.17 4.23
N ILE A 29 -0.52 -3.56 5.30
CA ILE A 29 -1.71 -2.83 5.75
C ILE A 29 -1.32 -1.41 6.16
N LYS A 30 -0.29 -1.27 6.99
CA LYS A 30 0.15 0.04 7.53
C LYS A 30 0.64 0.98 6.42
N HIS A 31 1.51 0.51 5.54
CA HIS A 31 2.05 1.30 4.44
C HIS A 31 0.99 1.61 3.38
N GLY A 32 0.10 0.67 3.08
CA GLY A 32 -1.03 0.87 2.17
C GLY A 32 -1.98 1.95 2.67
N GLN A 33 -2.41 1.90 3.94
CA GLN A 33 -3.22 2.95 4.56
C GLN A 33 -2.55 4.32 4.47
N THR A 34 -1.26 4.38 4.81
CA THR A 34 -0.49 5.64 4.75
C THR A 34 -0.43 6.21 3.33
N TYR A 35 -0.17 5.36 2.33
CA TYR A 35 -0.13 5.75 0.92
C TYR A 35 -1.49 6.27 0.41
N PHE A 36 -2.57 5.51 0.59
CA PHE A 36 -3.89 5.89 0.09
C PHE A 36 -4.46 7.11 0.82
N THR A 37 -4.26 7.23 2.12
CA THR A 37 -4.60 8.44 2.88
C THR A 37 -3.79 9.65 2.38
N PHE A 38 -2.50 9.50 2.08
CA PHE A 38 -1.70 10.61 1.54
C PHE A 38 -2.15 11.02 0.13
N LEU A 39 -2.55 10.05 -0.70
CA LEU A 39 -3.01 10.27 -2.07
C LEU A 39 -4.33 11.06 -2.11
N HIS A 40 -5.30 10.67 -1.29
CA HIS A 40 -6.68 11.18 -1.35
C HIS A 40 -7.11 12.05 -0.15
N GLY A 41 -6.27 12.19 0.87
CA GLY A 41 -6.59 12.84 2.14
C GLY A 41 -7.35 11.93 3.11
N GLU A 42 -8.28 11.15 2.58
CA GLU A 42 -8.95 10.03 3.25
C GLU A 42 -9.05 8.86 2.27
N MET A 43 -8.97 7.62 2.79
CA MET A 43 -9.14 6.44 1.96
C MET A 43 -10.57 6.37 1.40
N THR A 44 -10.68 6.38 0.08
CA THR A 44 -11.93 6.11 -0.63
C THR A 44 -12.34 4.65 -0.48
N GLN A 45 -13.57 4.31 -0.86
CA GLN A 45 -14.01 2.92 -0.89
C GLN A 45 -13.15 2.08 -1.85
N ALA A 46 -12.81 2.62 -3.02
CA ALA A 46 -11.95 1.96 -3.99
C ALA A 46 -10.53 1.68 -3.43
N ASP A 47 -9.98 2.60 -2.66
CA ASP A 47 -8.67 2.40 -1.99
C ASP A 47 -8.71 1.25 -0.98
N LYS A 48 -9.81 1.15 -0.23
CA LYS A 48 -10.01 0.07 0.75
C LYS A 48 -10.13 -1.28 0.05
N GLU A 49 -10.88 -1.34 -1.05
CA GLU A 49 -11.03 -2.55 -1.87
C GLU A 49 -9.70 -2.97 -2.51
N GLN A 50 -8.95 -2.00 -3.04
CA GLN A 50 -7.61 -2.25 -3.60
C GLN A 50 -6.66 -2.78 -2.52
N LEU A 51 -6.58 -2.12 -1.37
CA LEU A 51 -5.74 -2.56 -0.25
C LEU A 51 -6.14 -3.98 0.20
N GLN A 52 -7.43 -4.26 0.35
CA GLN A 52 -7.90 -5.58 0.74
C GLN A 52 -7.46 -6.67 -0.26
N ASN A 53 -7.59 -6.40 -1.57
CA ASN A 53 -7.14 -7.33 -2.61
C ASN A 53 -5.62 -7.55 -2.57
N ASP A 54 -4.84 -6.49 -2.44
CA ASP A 54 -3.38 -6.58 -2.37
C ASP A 54 -2.93 -7.41 -1.16
N ILE A 55 -3.59 -7.23 -0.01
CA ILE A 55 -3.34 -8.01 1.21
C ILE A 55 -3.70 -9.49 1.03
N LEU A 56 -4.84 -9.78 0.39
CA LEU A 56 -5.23 -11.17 0.11
C LEU A 56 -4.22 -11.86 -0.80
N LEU A 57 -3.74 -11.17 -1.84
CA LEU A 57 -2.72 -11.68 -2.75
C LEU A 57 -1.37 -11.87 -2.04
N CYS A 58 -0.97 -10.91 -1.21
CA CYS A 58 0.23 -10.98 -0.38
C CYS A 58 0.19 -12.20 0.56
N ALA A 59 -0.91 -12.39 1.28
CA ALA A 59 -1.11 -13.51 2.18
C ALA A 59 -1.19 -14.87 1.45
N ALA A 60 -1.76 -14.90 0.25
CA ALA A 60 -1.81 -16.10 -0.58
C ALA A 60 -0.42 -16.52 -1.07
N LYS A 61 0.42 -15.57 -1.46
CA LYS A 61 1.80 -15.81 -1.91
C LYS A 61 2.64 -16.49 -0.82
N ASN A 62 2.49 -16.09 0.44
CA ASN A 62 3.19 -16.69 1.59
C ASN A 62 2.74 -18.12 1.93
N LYS A 63 1.61 -18.60 1.41
CA LYS A 63 1.14 -19.98 1.66
C LYS A 63 1.65 -20.99 0.62
N GLY A 64 2.32 -20.52 -0.42
CA GLY A 64 2.83 -21.34 -1.53
C GLY A 64 4.29 -21.77 -1.39
N GLU A 65 4.97 -21.34 -0.33
CA GLU A 65 6.34 -21.74 0.05
C GLU A 65 6.33 -22.61 1.32
#